data_AF-A0A6L3X212-F1
#
_entry.id   AF-A0A6L3X212-F1
#
_cell.length_a   1.000
_cell.length_b   1.000
_cell.length_c   1.000
_cell.angle_alpha   90.00
_cell.angle_beta   90.00
_cell.angle_gamma   90.00
#
_symmetry.space_group_name_H-M   'P 1'
#
loop_
_entity.id
_entity.type
_entity.pdbx_description
1 polymer ?
#
loop_
_entity_poly.entity_id
_entity_poly.type
_entity_poly.pdbx_seq_one_letter_code
_entity_poly.pdbx_strand_id
1 'polypeptide(L)' 'RSFRDPNQTQSGSGLGLAIVKAVTQQHNGRVNLSTSAEGGLMVTVDFPNPAFA' A
#
# COMPACT_ATOMS: atom_id res chain seq x y z
N ARG A 1 1.46 -10.16 -10.37
CA ARG A 1 1.61 -11.52 -9.80
C ARG A 1 2.38 -11.39 -8.49
N SER A 2 1.79 -11.73 -7.35
CA SER A 2 2.55 -11.77 -6.09
C SER A 2 3.47 -12.97 -6.14
N PHE A 3 4.79 -12.76 -6.08
CA PHE A 3 5.73 -13.86 -5.94
C PHE A 3 5.53 -14.46 -4.54
N ARG A 4 5.15 -15.74 -4.49
CA ARG A 4 5.11 -16.55 -3.28
C ARG A 4 5.96 -17.79 -3.52
N ASP A 5 6.75 -18.15 -2.51
CA ASP A 5 7.42 -19.43 -2.49
C ASP A 5 6.35 -20.54 -2.36
N PRO A 6 6.33 -21.55 -3.24
CA PRO A 6 5.27 -22.57 -3.25
C PRO A 6 5.22 -23.42 -1.98
N ASN A 7 6.29 -23.41 -1.17
CA ASN A 7 6.39 -24.17 0.07
C ASN A 7 5.97 -23.38 1.33
N GLN A 8 5.53 -22.13 1.19
CA GLN A 8 5.07 -21.30 2.30
C GLN A 8 3.55 -21.43 2.51
N THR A 9 3.16 -22.27 3.47
CA THR A 9 1.76 -22.53 3.85
C THR A 9 1.21 -21.48 4.83
N GLN A 10 2.06 -20.62 5.41
CA GLN A 10 1.60 -19.55 6.30
C GLN A 10 0.96 -18.42 5.49
N SER A 11 -0.27 -18.05 5.85
CA SER A 11 -0.85 -16.79 5.40
C SER A 11 0.11 -15.66 5.80
N GLY A 12 0.52 -14.85 4.82
CA GLY A 12 1.37 -13.69 5.10
C GLY A 12 0.73 -12.84 6.21
N SER A 13 1.55 -12.27 7.10
CA SER A 13 1.09 -11.59 8.33
C SER A 13 0.16 -10.38 8.11
N GLY A 14 -0.22 -10.04 6.87
CA GLY A 14 -1.05 -8.87 6.57
C GLY A 14 -0.37 -7.52 6.77
N LEU A 15 0.93 -7.52 7.09
CA LEU A 15 1.68 -6.32 7.48
C LEU A 15 1.98 -5.36 6.33
N GLY A 16 1.87 -5.80 5.07
CA GLY A 16 2.27 -5.00 3.91
C GLY A 16 1.60 -3.62 3.89
N LEU A 17 0.27 -3.56 3.96
CA LEU A 17 -0.45 -2.28 3.98
C LEU A 17 -0.34 -1.53 5.31
N ALA A 18 -0.12 -2.24 6.42
CA ALA A 18 0.11 -1.61 7.71
C ALA A 18 1.42 -0.80 7.72
N ILE A 19 2.47 -1.34 7.11
CA ILE A 19 3.76 -0.64 6.93
C ILE A 19 3.58 0.55 5.99
N VAL A 20 2.92 0.36 4.84
CA VAL A 20 2.65 1.46 3.89
C VAL A 20 1.93 2.61 4.58
N LYS A 21 0.87 2.31 5.35
CA LYS A 21 0.14 3.33 6.12
C LYS A 21 1.05 4.07 7.11
N ALA A 22 1.86 3.35 7.89
CA ALA A 22 2.74 3.96 8.88
C ALA A 22 3.79 4.89 8.24
N VAL A 23 4.45 4.44 7.16
CA VAL A 23 5.43 5.23 6.42
C VAL A 23 4.78 6.45 5.78
N THR A 24 3.65 6.29 5.10
CA THR A 24 2.95 7.41 4.47
C THR A 24 2.53 8.47 5.49
N GLN A 25 2.01 8.07 6.66
CA GLN A 25 1.64 9.00 7.73
C GLN A 25 2.86 9.75 8.30
N GLN A 26 4.00 9.08 8.47
CA GLN A 26 5.24 9.71 8.94
C GLN A 26 5.73 10.81 7.98
N HIS A 27 5.45 10.67 6.69
CA HIS A 27 5.80 11.63 5.65
C HIS A 27 4.70 12.67 5.37
N ASN A 28 3.71 12.83 6.26
CA ASN A 28 2.55 13.71 6.08
C ASN A 28 1.74 13.43 4.80
N GLY A 29 1.85 12.21 4.28
CA GLY A 29 1.08 11.75 3.14
C GLY A 29 -0.25 11.11 3.54
N ARG A 30 -0.99 10.63 2.55
CA ARG A 30 -2.28 9.94 2.71
C ARG A 30 -2.32 8.66 1.89
N VAL A 31 -2.96 7.62 2.44
CA VAL A 31 -3.22 6.35 1.72
C VAL A 31 -4.72 6.20 1.55
N ASN A 32 -5.18 5.97 0.33
CA ASN A 32 -6.57 5.68 -0.01
C ASN A 32 -6.68 4.29 -0.66
N LEU A 33 -7.75 3.57 -0.31
CA LEU A 33 -8.08 2.26 -0.82
C LEU A 33 -9.40 2.35 -1.57
N SER A 34 -9.42 1.89 -2.83
CA SER A 34 -10.62 1.92 -3.67
C SER A 34 -10.67 0.70 -4.58
N THR A 35 -11.81 0.47 -5.21
CA THR A 35 -11.96 -0.56 -6.25
C THR A 35 -11.41 -0.02 -7.57
N SER A 36 -10.50 -0.76 -8.20
CA SER A 36 -9.97 -0.39 -9.52
C SER A 36 -11.05 -0.57 -10.61
N ALA A 37 -11.03 0.27 -11.64
CA ALA A 37 -11.89 0.12 -12.82
C ALA A 37 -11.67 -1.21 -13.55
N GLU A 38 -10.44 -1.74 -13.49
CA GLU A 38 -10.05 -3.04 -14.05
C GLU A 38 -10.40 -4.23 -13.13
N GLY A 39 -11.06 -3.96 -12.00
CA GLY A 39 -11.34 -4.93 -10.94
C GLY A 39 -10.19 -5.07 -9.92
N GLY A 40 -10.52 -5.63 -8.76
CA GLY A 40 -9.56 -5.78 -7.65
C GLY A 40 -9.35 -4.50 -6.83
N LEU A 41 -8.17 -4.36 -6.23
CA LEU A 41 -7.84 -3.30 -5.28
C LEU A 41 -6.92 -2.25 -5.93
N MET A 42 -7.32 -0.98 -5.86
CA MET A 42 -6.48 0.17 -6.15
C MET A 42 -6.05 0.83 -4.83
N VAL A 43 -4.74 1.04 -4.69
CA VAL A 43 -4.14 1.73 -3.54
C VAL A 43 -3.49 2.99 -4.05
N THR A 44 -3.93 4.15 -3.57
CA THR A 44 -3.37 5.46 -3.93
C THR A 44 -2.62 6.00 -2.73
N VAL A 45 -1.39 6.49 -2.96
CA VAL A 45 -0.53 7.09 -1.94
C VAL A 45 -0.17 8.49 -2.39
N ASP A 46 -0.67 9.48 -1.65
CA ASP A 46 -0.46 10.90 -1.92
C ASP A 46 0.58 11.45 -0.94
N PHE A 47 1.59 12.14 -1.45
CA PHE A 47 2.59 12.83 -0.61
C PHE A 47 2.54 14.34 -0.87
N PRO A 48 2.75 15.17 0.17
CA PRO A 48 2.90 16.61 -0.03
C PRO A 48 4.15 16.86 -0.87
N ASN A 49 4.02 17.68 -1.92
CA ASN A 49 5.17 18.04 -2.74
C ASN A 49 5.87 19.27 -2.13
N PRO A 50 7.10 19.13 -1.61
CA PRO A 50 7.84 20.25 -1.02
C PRO A 50 8.24 21.33 -2.05
N ALA A 51 8.19 21.04 -3.36
CA ALA A 51 8.57 21.98 -4.42
C ALA A 51 7.48 23.00 -4.81
N PHE A 52 6.27 22.91 -4.23
CA PHE A 52 5.16 23.85 -4.47
C PHE A 52 4.77 24.67 -3.23
N ALA A 53 5.66 24.79 -2.25
CA ALA A 53 5.48 25.64 -1.07
C ALA A 53 6.11 27.03 -1.26
#